data_AF-A0A2V9XVT8-F1
#
_entry.id   AF-A0A2V9XVT8-F1
#
_cell.length_a   1.000
_cell.length_b   1.000
_cell.length_c   1.000
_cell.angle_alpha   90.00
_cell.angle_beta   90.00
_cell.angle_gamma   90.00
#
_symmetry.space_group_name_H-M   'P 1'
#
loop_
_entity.id
_entity.type
_entity.pdbx_description
1 polymer ?
#
loop_
_entity_poly.entity_id
_entity_poly.type
_entity_poly.pdbx_seq_one_letter_code
_entity_poly.pdbx_strand_id
1 'polypeptide(L)'
;MRAKTSGGIDAYRLGGNGGEENGDILFGNELPAEIVCPPVHGDGPVNPVPPRPPVVTAADPEAEKLGRPAGGAGGRRPQGGFRVEFKPMGAESHRALYERDDRTIYINLEHPQLVAATGLGSIDDPVFRRLAYEVAFSEYAIALASELEGRGHYIDPSDPIVDIRLTLNRVARKAASMYSEQSLM
;
A
#
# COMPACT_ATOMS: atom_id res chain seq x y z
N MET A 1 -2.77 11.50 35.74
CA MET A 1 -3.68 10.51 35.11
C MET A 1 -3.04 10.04 33.81
N ARG A 2 -2.81 8.74 33.65
CA ARG A 2 -2.25 8.12 32.44
C ARG A 2 -3.40 7.63 31.56
N ALA A 3 -3.49 8.08 30.32
CA ALA A 3 -4.37 7.48 29.31
C ALA A 3 -3.68 6.26 28.71
N LYS A 4 -4.29 5.07 28.86
CA LYS A 4 -3.93 3.85 28.14
C LYS A 4 -4.76 3.81 26.86
N THR A 5 -4.11 3.79 25.70
CA THR A 5 -4.75 3.49 24.44
C THR A 5 -4.65 1.98 24.20
N SER A 6 -5.78 1.30 24.16
CA SER A 6 -5.90 -0.11 23.77
C SER A 6 -5.62 -0.25 22.27
N GLY A 7 -4.51 -0.92 21.94
CA GLY A 7 -4.15 -1.28 20.57
C GLY A 7 -5.16 -2.24 19.95
N GLY A 8 -5.48 -1.97 18.69
CA GLY A 8 -6.44 -2.71 17.88
C GLY A 8 -6.06 -4.17 17.69
N ILE A 9 -7.09 -5.01 17.71
CA ILE A 9 -7.05 -6.43 17.39
C ILE A 9 -7.05 -6.54 15.87
N ASP A 10 -5.94 -6.96 15.27
CA ASP A 10 -5.86 -7.22 13.83
C ASP A 10 -6.38 -8.63 13.49
N ALA A 11 -7.04 -8.69 12.35
CA ALA A 11 -8.09 -9.62 11.97
C ALA A 11 -7.58 -10.79 11.12
N TYR A 12 -6.67 -11.59 11.66
CA TYR A 12 -6.26 -12.85 11.04
C TYR A 12 -6.65 -14.05 11.90
N ARG A 13 -7.96 -14.25 12.07
CA ARG A 13 -8.49 -15.58 12.43
C ARG A 13 -8.58 -16.41 11.16
N LEU A 14 -7.47 -17.05 10.78
CA LEU A 14 -7.50 -18.21 9.91
C LEU A 14 -7.65 -19.45 10.80
N GLY A 15 -8.88 -19.96 10.87
CA GLY A 15 -9.11 -21.32 11.31
C GLY A 15 -8.80 -22.26 10.15
N GLY A 16 -7.99 -23.28 10.39
CA GLY A 16 -7.72 -24.33 9.40
C GLY A 16 -6.53 -25.22 9.75
N ASN A 17 -6.79 -26.24 10.56
CA ASN A 17 -6.12 -27.55 10.68
C ASN A 17 -4.81 -27.80 9.91
N GLY A 18 -3.76 -28.17 10.64
CA GLY A 18 -2.66 -28.99 10.12
C GLY A 18 -1.38 -28.94 10.96
N GLY A 19 -1.04 -30.07 11.61
CA GLY A 19 0.33 -30.39 12.01
C GLY A 19 0.71 -30.07 13.46
N GLU A 20 0.50 -31.05 14.33
CA GLU A 20 1.16 -31.14 15.64
C GLU A 20 2.66 -31.41 15.42
N GLU A 21 3.49 -30.37 15.45
CA GLU A 21 4.89 -30.48 15.86
C GLU A 21 5.17 -29.32 16.80
N ASN A 22 5.56 -29.65 18.03
CA ASN A 22 5.96 -28.69 19.07
C ASN A 22 7.17 -27.87 18.58
N GLY A 23 6.88 -26.76 17.91
CA GLY A 23 7.80 -25.68 17.65
C GLY A 23 7.16 -24.41 18.18
N ASP A 24 7.40 -24.09 19.45
CA ASP A 24 7.07 -22.78 20.00
C ASP A 24 7.66 -21.72 19.05
N ILE A 25 6.78 -20.95 18.40
CA ILE A 25 7.18 -19.79 17.61
C ILE A 25 7.73 -18.79 18.62
N LEU A 26 9.04 -18.79 18.81
CA LEU A 26 9.73 -17.90 19.73
C LEU A 26 9.75 -16.49 19.12
N PHE A 27 8.81 -15.65 19.54
CA PHE A 27 8.81 -14.25 19.18
C PHE A 27 10.06 -13.57 19.75
N GLY A 28 10.86 -12.95 18.88
CA GLY A 28 12.06 -12.22 19.28
C GLY A 28 11.72 -11.12 20.30
N ASN A 29 12.43 -11.13 21.42
CA ASN A 29 12.37 -10.13 22.48
C ASN A 29 13.23 -8.91 22.11
N GLU A 30 12.93 -7.73 22.67
CA GLU A 30 13.65 -6.47 22.40
C GLU A 30 15.07 -6.38 22.99
N LEU A 31 15.59 -7.51 23.47
CA LEU A 31 16.91 -7.61 24.08
C LEU A 31 17.94 -7.89 22.99
N PRO A 32 19.07 -7.16 22.97
CA PRO A 32 20.14 -7.46 22.04
C PRO A 32 20.70 -8.86 22.35
N ALA A 33 21.25 -9.48 21.32
CA ALA A 33 21.64 -10.87 21.35
C ALA A 33 23.18 -10.90 21.26
N GLU A 34 23.84 -11.57 22.21
CA GLU A 34 25.31 -11.55 22.32
C GLU A 34 25.92 -12.75 21.59
N ILE A 35 26.96 -12.50 20.78
CA ILE A 35 27.66 -13.54 20.02
C ILE A 35 28.71 -14.17 20.94
N VAL A 36 28.42 -15.37 21.44
CA VAL A 36 29.28 -16.09 22.39
C VAL A 36 30.52 -16.70 21.69
N CYS A 37 30.44 -16.99 20.39
CA CYS A 37 31.58 -17.47 19.60
C CYS A 37 31.62 -16.78 18.21
N PRO A 38 32.71 -16.10 17.85
CA PRO A 38 32.88 -15.61 16.48
C PRO A 38 33.02 -16.79 15.50
N PRO A 39 32.64 -16.61 14.21
CA PRO A 39 32.76 -17.67 13.22
C PRO A 39 34.24 -18.04 13.01
N VAL A 40 34.55 -19.32 13.14
CA VAL A 40 35.89 -19.86 12.85
C VAL A 40 36.11 -19.84 11.33
N HIS A 41 37.06 -19.05 10.85
CA HIS A 41 37.60 -19.21 9.49
C HIS A 41 38.59 -20.38 9.52
N GLY A 42 38.20 -21.52 8.96
CA GLY A 42 39.11 -22.64 8.77
C GLY A 42 39.91 -22.45 7.48
N ASP A 43 41.23 -22.27 7.58
CA ASP A 43 42.17 -22.32 6.45
C ASP A 43 42.45 -23.78 6.04
N GLY A 44 41.48 -24.42 5.40
CA GLY A 44 41.60 -25.78 4.86
C GLY A 44 40.79 -25.95 3.56
N PRO A 45 41.14 -26.93 2.70
CA PRO A 45 40.59 -27.03 1.35
C PRO A 45 39.08 -27.34 1.40
N VAL A 46 38.32 -26.56 0.62
CA VAL A 46 36.88 -26.31 0.80
C VAL A 46 36.03 -27.31 0.01
N ASN A 47 35.30 -28.18 0.71
CA ASN A 47 33.93 -28.53 0.30
C ASN A 47 32.99 -27.47 0.90
N PRO A 48 32.05 -26.87 0.15
CA PRO A 48 31.22 -25.79 0.67
C PRO A 48 30.21 -26.32 1.68
N VAL A 49 30.59 -26.29 2.96
CA VAL A 49 29.65 -26.40 4.08
C VAL A 49 29.03 -25.02 4.27
N PRO A 50 27.69 -24.87 4.28
CA PRO A 50 27.07 -23.58 4.56
C PRO A 50 27.50 -23.09 5.95
N PRO A 51 27.82 -21.79 6.13
CA PRO A 51 28.26 -21.28 7.41
C PRO A 51 27.17 -21.52 8.45
N ARG A 52 27.52 -22.19 9.55
CA ARG A 52 26.60 -22.33 10.68
C ARG A 52 26.24 -20.94 11.20
N PRO A 53 24.95 -20.63 11.41
CA PRO A 53 24.58 -19.38 12.04
C PRO A 53 25.26 -19.29 13.43
N PRO A 54 25.67 -18.08 13.85
CA PRO A 54 26.26 -17.90 15.18
C PRO A 54 25.28 -18.39 16.24
N VAL A 55 25.81 -19.04 17.28
CA VAL A 55 25.02 -19.36 18.47
C VAL A 55 24.87 -18.07 19.26
N VAL A 56 23.63 -17.65 19.45
CA VAL A 56 23.28 -16.37 20.07
C VAL A 56 22.51 -16.64 21.35
N THR A 57 22.93 -16.03 22.45
CA THR A 57 22.21 -16.06 23.73
C THR A 57 21.59 -14.69 24.00
N ALA A 58 20.47 -14.66 24.72
CA ALA A 58 19.89 -13.42 25.20
C ALA A 58 20.93 -12.69 26.07
N ALA A 59 21.24 -11.43 25.73
CA ALA A 59 22.15 -10.63 26.54
C ALA A 59 21.50 -10.25 27.88
N ASP A 60 22.35 -9.92 28.85
CA ASP A 60 21.94 -9.41 30.16
C ASP A 60 21.01 -8.18 29.98
N PRO A 61 19.91 -8.03 30.74
CA PRO A 61 19.01 -6.88 30.66
C PRO A 61 19.67 -5.50 30.80
N GLU A 62 20.88 -5.42 31.34
CA GLU A 62 21.67 -4.17 31.44
C GLU A 62 22.59 -3.90 30.23
N ALA A 63 22.63 -4.79 29.23
CA ALA A 63 23.49 -4.63 28.07
C ALA A 63 23.13 -3.40 27.22
N GLU A 64 24.14 -2.63 26.82
CA GLU A 64 23.97 -1.42 26.04
C GLU A 64 23.41 -1.75 24.64
N LYS A 65 22.23 -1.19 24.32
CA LYS A 65 21.56 -1.40 23.04
C LYS A 65 22.29 -0.66 21.92
N LEU A 66 23.16 -1.36 21.18
CA LEU A 66 23.93 -0.82 20.04
C LEU A 66 23.12 -0.64 18.74
N GLY A 67 21.84 -1.05 18.72
CA GLY A 67 20.97 -0.94 17.56
C GLY A 67 20.54 0.49 17.29
N ARG A 68 20.74 0.97 16.05
CA ARG A 68 20.13 2.22 15.60
C ARG A 68 18.66 1.98 15.22
N PRO A 69 17.72 2.86 15.59
CA PRO A 69 16.34 2.74 15.15
C PRO A 69 16.27 2.78 13.62
N ALA A 70 15.68 1.76 13.02
CA ALA A 70 15.43 1.70 11.59
C ALA A 70 14.22 2.59 11.24
N GLY A 71 14.40 3.90 11.27
CA GLY A 71 13.34 4.86 10.92
C GLY A 71 13.81 6.30 11.09
N GLY A 72 14.16 6.97 10.00
CA GLY A 72 14.43 8.39 10.02
C GLY A 72 13.16 9.20 10.30
N ALA A 73 13.30 10.34 10.98
CA ALA A 73 12.23 11.29 11.31
C ALA A 73 11.59 12.01 10.09
N GLY A 74 11.93 11.58 8.87
CA GLY A 74 11.27 12.02 7.65
C GLY A 74 10.19 11.01 7.30
N GLY A 75 8.92 11.38 7.51
CA GLY A 75 7.80 10.64 6.94
C GLY A 75 8.08 10.38 5.46
N ARG A 76 8.07 9.11 5.06
CA ARG A 76 8.31 8.70 3.67
C ARG A 76 7.28 9.44 2.81
N ARG A 77 7.70 10.46 2.06
CA ARG A 77 6.83 11.09 1.07
C ARG A 77 6.37 9.96 0.14
N PRO A 78 5.07 9.79 -0.10
CA PRO A 78 4.61 8.76 -1.02
C PRO A 78 5.21 9.03 -2.40
N GLN A 79 6.25 8.29 -2.75
CA GLN A 79 6.84 8.28 -4.09
C GLN A 79 6.06 7.27 -4.91
N GLY A 80 5.10 7.76 -5.70
CA GLY A 80 4.28 6.95 -6.58
C GLY A 80 2.82 7.34 -6.48
N GLY A 81 2.36 8.18 -7.41
CA GLY A 81 0.97 8.59 -7.53
C GLY A 81 0.63 8.88 -9.00
N PHE A 82 -0.66 8.80 -9.32
CA PHE A 82 -1.19 9.23 -10.61
C PHE A 82 -1.55 10.71 -10.50
N ARG A 83 -1.35 11.45 -11.59
CA ARG A 83 -1.82 12.85 -11.68
C ARG A 83 -3.25 12.84 -12.20
N VAL A 84 -4.05 13.79 -11.76
CA VAL A 84 -5.42 13.98 -12.25
C VAL A 84 -5.50 15.38 -12.84
N GLU A 85 -5.86 15.46 -14.12
CA GLU A 85 -5.98 16.72 -14.86
C GLU A 85 -7.33 16.78 -15.57
N PHE A 86 -7.80 18.00 -15.85
CA PHE A 86 -9.07 18.23 -16.51
C PHE A 86 -8.83 18.71 -17.94
N LYS A 87 -9.49 18.07 -18.92
CA LYS A 87 -9.31 18.40 -20.33
C LYS A 87 -10.64 18.27 -21.09
N PRO A 88 -10.96 19.18 -22.02
CA PRO A 88 -12.04 18.96 -22.97
C PRO A 88 -11.62 17.87 -23.99
N MET A 89 -12.44 16.83 -24.15
CA MET A 89 -12.11 15.69 -25.01
C MET A 89 -13.26 15.28 -25.96
N GLY A 90 -14.39 15.99 -25.95
CA GLY A 90 -15.59 15.69 -26.72
C GLY A 90 -16.65 14.92 -25.93
N ALA A 91 -17.93 15.16 -26.24
CA ALA A 91 -19.06 14.52 -25.56
C ALA A 91 -19.17 13.01 -25.80
N GLU A 92 -18.71 12.53 -26.96
CA GLU A 92 -18.71 11.11 -27.33
C GLU A 92 -17.49 10.34 -26.81
N SER A 93 -16.48 11.05 -26.28
CA SER A 93 -15.28 10.44 -25.71
C SER A 93 -15.55 9.88 -24.32
N HIS A 94 -14.72 8.94 -23.88
CA HIS A 94 -14.80 8.39 -22.54
C HIS A 94 -14.73 9.47 -21.45
N ARG A 95 -15.37 9.20 -20.31
CA ARG A 95 -15.39 10.12 -19.15
C ARG A 95 -14.00 10.42 -18.58
N ALA A 96 -13.06 9.51 -18.78
CA ALA A 96 -11.66 9.66 -18.42
C ALA A 96 -10.77 8.88 -19.39
N LEU A 97 -9.50 9.27 -19.44
CA LEU A 97 -8.46 8.59 -20.20
C LEU A 97 -7.19 8.54 -19.37
N TYR A 98 -6.60 7.35 -19.26
CA TYR A 98 -5.28 7.16 -18.71
C TYR A 98 -4.20 7.29 -19.79
N GLU A 99 -3.25 8.19 -19.58
CA GLU A 99 -2.02 8.28 -20.37
C GLU A 99 -0.84 7.69 -19.60
N ARG A 100 -0.18 6.71 -20.22
CA ARG A 100 0.81 5.86 -19.57
C ARG A 100 2.14 6.55 -19.36
N ASP A 101 2.55 7.36 -20.34
CA ASP A 101 3.86 8.00 -20.35
C ASP A 101 4.04 8.95 -19.16
N ASP A 102 3.02 9.76 -18.88
CA ASP A 102 3.04 10.74 -17.80
C ASP A 102 2.36 10.25 -16.51
N ARG A 103 1.74 9.07 -16.56
CA ARG A 103 0.86 8.52 -15.51
C ARG A 103 -0.21 9.52 -15.07
N THR A 104 -0.87 10.10 -16.06
CA THR A 104 -1.88 11.14 -15.87
C THR A 104 -3.25 10.59 -16.28
N ILE A 105 -4.23 10.80 -15.41
CA ILE A 105 -5.64 10.54 -15.69
C ILE A 105 -6.25 11.87 -16.10
N TYR A 106 -6.66 11.96 -17.36
CA TYR A 106 -7.39 13.10 -17.88
C TYR A 106 -8.88 12.87 -17.71
N ILE A 107 -9.55 13.81 -17.03
CA ILE A 107 -10.99 13.83 -16.81
C ILE A 107 -11.64 14.67 -17.91
N ASN A 108 -12.60 14.06 -18.63
CA ASN A 108 -13.25 14.69 -19.77
C ASN A 108 -14.35 15.67 -19.33
N LEU A 109 -14.06 16.97 -19.42
CA LEU A 109 -14.99 18.03 -19.03
C LEU A 109 -16.28 18.07 -19.86
N GLU A 110 -16.28 17.49 -21.06
CA GLU A 110 -17.39 17.54 -22.01
C GLU A 110 -18.25 16.26 -21.98
N HIS A 111 -17.87 15.26 -21.20
CA HIS A 111 -18.66 14.04 -21.04
C HIS A 111 -20.04 14.37 -20.43
N PRO A 112 -21.16 13.83 -20.94
CA PRO A 112 -22.52 14.20 -20.51
C PRO A 112 -22.75 14.12 -18.99
N GLN A 113 -22.16 13.12 -18.33
CA GLN A 113 -22.24 12.95 -16.87
C GLN A 113 -21.57 14.10 -16.11
N LEU A 114 -20.40 14.57 -16.59
CA LEU A 114 -19.64 15.63 -15.94
C LEU A 114 -20.23 16.99 -16.26
N VAL A 115 -20.67 17.23 -17.50
CA VAL A 115 -21.41 18.44 -17.88
C VAL A 115 -22.67 18.60 -17.03
N ALA A 116 -23.44 17.52 -16.82
CA ALA A 116 -24.63 17.55 -15.98
C ALA A 116 -24.31 17.87 -14.51
N ALA A 117 -23.16 17.42 -14.00
CA ALA A 117 -22.72 17.70 -12.64
C ALA A 117 -22.13 19.10 -12.47
N THR A 118 -21.49 19.65 -13.51
CA THR A 118 -21.03 21.04 -13.52
C THR A 118 -22.24 21.99 -13.55
N GLY A 119 -23.24 21.72 -14.40
CA GLY A 119 -24.44 22.56 -14.52
C GLY A 119 -24.09 24.03 -14.84
N LEU A 120 -24.53 24.95 -13.98
CA LEU A 120 -24.14 26.38 -13.99
C LEU A 120 -22.94 26.68 -13.07
N GLY A 121 -22.41 25.67 -12.38
CA GLY A 121 -21.31 25.78 -11.43
C GLY A 121 -19.94 25.81 -12.10
N SER A 122 -18.91 25.81 -11.24
CA SER A 122 -17.50 25.75 -11.64
C SER A 122 -16.94 24.33 -11.44
N ILE A 123 -15.79 24.04 -12.03
CA ILE A 123 -14.98 22.84 -11.73
C ILE A 123 -14.52 22.78 -10.26
N ASP A 124 -14.66 23.86 -9.51
CA ASP A 124 -14.36 23.93 -8.08
C ASP A 124 -15.58 23.63 -7.19
N ASP A 125 -16.76 23.44 -7.79
CA ASP A 125 -17.96 23.03 -7.04
C ASP A 125 -17.68 21.68 -6.34
N PRO A 126 -17.91 21.57 -5.02
CA PRO A 126 -17.78 20.32 -4.29
C PRO A 126 -18.56 19.16 -4.92
N VAL A 127 -19.74 19.40 -5.49
CA VAL A 127 -20.55 18.36 -6.14
C VAL A 127 -19.82 17.82 -7.37
N PHE A 128 -19.33 18.72 -8.23
CA PHE A 128 -18.53 18.35 -9.40
C PHE A 128 -17.23 17.65 -8.98
N ARG A 129 -16.48 18.21 -8.03
CA ARG A 129 -15.21 17.65 -7.55
C ARG A 129 -15.36 16.24 -7.01
N ARG A 130 -16.42 15.98 -6.24
CA ARG A 130 -16.73 14.65 -5.69
C ARG A 130 -16.95 13.63 -6.80
N LEU A 131 -17.70 14.00 -7.83
CA LEU A 131 -17.92 13.13 -8.99
C LEU A 131 -16.64 12.94 -9.80
N ALA A 132 -15.89 14.02 -10.07
CA ALA A 132 -14.64 13.96 -10.79
C ALA A 132 -13.61 13.04 -10.11
N TYR A 133 -13.51 13.09 -8.78
CA TYR A 133 -12.64 12.18 -8.03
C TYR A 133 -13.13 10.73 -8.09
N GLU A 134 -14.44 10.48 -8.06
CA GLU A 134 -14.98 9.13 -8.26
C GLU A 134 -14.59 8.57 -9.64
N VAL A 135 -14.75 9.38 -10.67
CA VAL A 135 -14.30 9.05 -12.03
C VAL A 135 -12.79 8.77 -12.05
N ALA A 136 -11.99 9.59 -11.40
CA ALA A 136 -10.54 9.40 -11.30
C ALA A 136 -10.16 8.11 -10.54
N PHE A 137 -10.85 7.77 -9.44
CA PHE A 137 -10.59 6.55 -8.68
C PHE A 137 -10.93 5.29 -9.47
N SER A 138 -12.04 5.33 -10.21
CA SER A 138 -12.44 4.27 -11.12
C SER A 138 -11.40 4.07 -12.22
N GLU A 139 -10.97 5.15 -12.87
CA GLU A 139 -9.97 5.09 -13.94
C GLU A 139 -8.61 4.63 -13.41
N TYR A 140 -8.20 5.10 -12.23
CA TYR A 140 -6.99 4.64 -11.56
C TYR A 140 -6.99 3.13 -11.31
N ALA A 141 -8.11 2.56 -10.86
CA ALA A 141 -8.22 1.14 -10.60
C ALA A 141 -8.03 0.31 -11.89
N ILE A 142 -8.64 0.77 -12.99
CA ILE A 142 -8.51 0.15 -14.32
C ILE A 142 -7.07 0.30 -14.83
N ALA A 143 -6.54 1.51 -14.83
CA ALA A 143 -5.19 1.82 -15.29
C ALA A 143 -4.13 1.00 -14.54
N LEU A 144 -4.27 0.85 -13.22
CA LEU A 144 -3.37 0.04 -12.42
C LEU A 144 -3.42 -1.43 -12.83
N ALA A 145 -4.60 -2.00 -13.07
CA ALA A 145 -4.73 -3.36 -13.54
C ALA A 145 -4.11 -3.52 -14.94
N SER A 146 -4.35 -2.60 -15.87
CA SER A 146 -3.72 -2.63 -17.20
C SER A 146 -2.18 -2.56 -17.14
N GLU A 147 -1.61 -1.79 -16.20
CA GLU A 147 -0.16 -1.76 -15.96
C GLU A 147 0.39 -3.08 -15.42
N LEU A 148 -0.36 -3.74 -14.54
CA LEU A 148 0.02 -5.03 -13.97
C LEU A 148 -0.07 -6.16 -15.01
N GLU A 149 -1.11 -6.14 -15.83
CA GLU A 149 -1.28 -7.05 -16.96
C GLU A 149 -0.13 -6.90 -17.96
N GLY A 150 0.21 -5.67 -18.36
CA GLY A 150 1.33 -5.40 -19.27
C GLY A 150 2.71 -5.82 -18.74
N ARG A 151 2.83 -6.15 -17.44
CA ARG A 151 4.04 -6.69 -16.80
C ARG A 151 3.98 -8.20 -16.57
N GLY A 152 2.88 -8.86 -16.94
CA GLY A 152 2.66 -10.30 -16.72
C GLY A 152 2.41 -10.66 -15.26
N HIS A 153 1.83 -9.76 -14.46
CA HIS A 153 1.49 -10.06 -13.05
C HIS A 153 0.23 -10.92 -12.89
N TYR A 154 -0.59 -11.02 -13.93
CA TYR A 154 -1.80 -11.84 -13.90
C TYR A 154 -1.56 -13.20 -14.56
N ILE A 155 -2.06 -14.24 -13.91
CA ILE A 155 -2.04 -15.61 -14.44
C ILE A 155 -3.43 -15.98 -14.93
N ASP A 156 -4.47 -15.64 -14.16
CA ASP A 156 -5.86 -15.90 -14.52
C ASP A 156 -6.46 -14.65 -15.22
N PRO A 157 -7.16 -14.80 -16.35
CA PRO A 157 -7.88 -13.71 -17.01
C PRO A 157 -8.92 -12.98 -16.14
N SER A 158 -9.36 -13.58 -15.04
CA SER A 158 -10.29 -12.99 -14.07
C SER A 158 -9.62 -12.18 -12.97
N ASP A 159 -8.31 -12.35 -12.75
CA ASP A 159 -7.53 -11.62 -11.74
C ASP A 159 -7.64 -10.08 -11.89
N PRO A 160 -7.55 -9.49 -13.10
CA PRO A 160 -7.70 -8.05 -13.27
C PRO A 160 -9.02 -7.50 -12.72
N ILE A 161 -10.13 -8.24 -12.91
CA ILE A 161 -11.45 -7.80 -12.45
C ILE A 161 -11.51 -7.75 -10.92
N VAL A 162 -10.92 -8.75 -10.26
CA VAL A 162 -10.84 -8.79 -8.79
C VAL A 162 -9.98 -7.64 -8.28
N ASP A 163 -8.83 -7.41 -8.90
CA ASP A 163 -7.89 -6.36 -8.53
C ASP A 163 -8.45 -4.95 -8.70
N ILE A 164 -9.19 -4.71 -9.79
CA ILE A 164 -9.90 -3.44 -10.00
C ILE A 164 -10.86 -3.19 -8.83
N ARG A 165 -11.68 -4.19 -8.46
CA ARG A 165 -12.64 -4.06 -7.35
C ARG A 165 -11.96 -3.83 -6.02
N LEU A 166 -10.90 -4.57 -5.71
CA LEU A 166 -10.14 -4.42 -4.48
C LEU A 166 -9.46 -3.05 -4.41
N THR A 167 -8.89 -2.59 -5.53
CA THR A 167 -8.24 -1.29 -5.64
C THR A 167 -9.24 -0.16 -5.45
N LEU A 168 -10.38 -0.21 -6.13
CA LEU A 168 -11.43 0.80 -5.99
C LEU A 168 -11.93 0.87 -4.54
N ASN A 169 -12.24 -0.27 -3.92
CA ASN A 169 -12.67 -0.33 -2.52
C ASN A 169 -11.62 0.20 -1.54
N ARG A 170 -10.34 -0.01 -1.83
CA ARG A 170 -9.23 0.50 -1.02
C ARG A 170 -9.10 2.01 -1.14
N VAL A 171 -9.21 2.55 -2.35
CA VAL A 171 -9.11 4.00 -2.59
C VAL A 171 -10.33 4.72 -2.04
N ALA A 172 -11.54 4.21 -2.27
CA ALA A 172 -12.78 4.79 -1.74
C ALA A 172 -12.75 4.89 -0.21
N ARG A 173 -12.28 3.85 0.49
CA ARG A 173 -12.10 3.89 1.96
C ARG A 173 -11.12 4.96 2.41
N LYS A 174 -10.02 5.17 1.69
CA LYS A 174 -9.03 6.21 2.00
C LYS A 174 -9.56 7.61 1.68
N ALA A 175 -10.36 7.74 0.64
CA ALA A 175 -10.97 9.00 0.21
C ALA A 175 -12.18 9.39 1.08
N ALA A 176 -12.70 8.50 1.93
CA ALA A 176 -13.88 8.75 2.77
C ALA A 176 -13.79 10.08 3.56
N SER A 177 -12.59 10.43 4.06
CA SER A 177 -12.38 11.68 4.81
C SER A 177 -12.62 12.94 3.96
N MET A 178 -12.40 12.87 2.64
CA MET A 178 -12.64 13.98 1.71
C MET A 178 -14.12 14.34 1.60
N TYR A 179 -15.01 13.37 1.83
CA TYR A 179 -16.46 13.58 1.78
C TYR A 179 -17.03 14.10 3.11
N SER A 180 -16.35 13.84 4.23
CA SER A 180 -16.81 14.27 5.56
C SER A 180 -16.46 15.72 5.90
N GLU A 181 -15.32 16.24 5.43
CA GLU A 181 -14.80 17.57 5.83
C GLU A 181 -15.51 18.74 5.14
N GLN A 182 -16.24 18.50 4.05
CA GLN A 182 -16.94 19.52 3.28
C GLN A 182 -18.43 19.67 3.63
N SER A 183 -18.91 19.03 4.70
CA SER A 183 -20.31 19.16 5.17
C SER A 183 -20.50 20.19 6.30
N LEU A 184 -19.45 20.91 6.69
CA LEU A 184 -19.46 21.95 7.73
C LEU A 184 -18.99 23.29 7.16
N MET A 185 -19.73 23.83 6.19
CA MET A 185 -19.82 25.25 5.86
C MET A 185 -21.24 25.54 5.39
#